data_AF-A0A381V2N5-F1
#
_entry.id   AF-A0A381V2N5-F1
#
_cell.length_a   1.000
_cell.length_b   1.000
_cell.length_c   1.000
_cell.angle_alpha   90.00
_cell.angle_beta   90.00
_cell.angle_gamma   90.00
#
_symmetry.space_group_name_H-M   'P 1'
#
loop_
_entity.id
_entity.type
_entity.pdbx_description
1 polymer ?
#
loop_
_entity_poly.entity_id
_entity_poly.type
_entity_poly.pdbx_seq_one_letter_code
_entity_poly.pdbx_strand_id
1 'polypeptide(L)'
;VSASVDPSLEYAAYSRVREAVLSLKATDRPASEIVEPSDYWQEELANFEYMLEASPLLISKLRHHCYHVTGLKAYEYQKISQSRLSTFHARARELTREADSSLLVPESPILGGFGYEIEGKLYNVDTLKYFEVLAGLDRARVLDRKFRGANCRRLVWEVGGGWGGLAYQFKTLFPDVTYVITDFPELFLFSAVYLLTAFPGAKVHIAGETAPEECLQNWREADFVFLPQSRPELIRKVRPDLLLNTVSFQEMTTAQVDTYLKTATSVQCPFVYSYNRDCSLYNEQLTNVRERLGEYYQTVELPRLGADYT
;
A
#
# COMPACT_ATOMS: atom_id res chain seq x y z
N VAL A 1 -31.62 -16.09 25.62
CA VAL A 1 -31.03 -14.75 25.86
C VAL A 1 -29.76 -14.69 25.03
N SER A 2 -29.87 -14.12 23.83
CA SER A 2 -28.71 -13.90 22.96
C SER A 2 -27.91 -12.77 23.58
N ALA A 3 -26.80 -13.09 24.25
CA ALA A 3 -25.83 -12.07 24.62
C ALA A 3 -25.28 -11.51 23.31
N SER A 4 -25.59 -10.25 23.00
CA SER A 4 -24.90 -9.51 21.96
C SER A 4 -23.44 -9.45 22.37
N VAL A 5 -22.63 -10.37 21.84
CA VAL A 5 -21.18 -10.31 21.97
C VAL A 5 -20.78 -9.07 21.19
N ASP A 6 -20.26 -8.05 21.89
CA ASP A 6 -19.71 -6.89 21.22
C ASP A 6 -18.69 -7.34 20.18
N PRO A 7 -18.73 -6.79 18.96
CA PRO A 7 -17.80 -7.19 17.90
C PRO A 7 -16.36 -6.93 18.35
N SER A 8 -15.44 -7.80 17.93
CA SER A 8 -14.01 -7.57 18.20
C SER A 8 -13.56 -6.23 17.58
N LEU A 9 -12.49 -5.61 18.13
CA LEU A 9 -12.02 -4.32 17.64
C LEU A 9 -11.67 -4.35 16.14
N GLU A 10 -11.13 -5.47 15.67
CA GLU A 10 -10.79 -5.71 14.27
C GLU A 10 -12.05 -5.77 13.40
N TYR A 11 -13.10 -6.45 13.88
CA TYR A 11 -14.36 -6.55 13.13
C TYR A 11 -15.14 -5.24 13.15
N ALA A 12 -15.02 -4.45 14.22
CA ALA A 12 -15.56 -3.10 14.29
C ALA A 12 -14.84 -2.17 13.29
N ALA A 13 -13.51 -2.27 13.17
CA ALA A 13 -12.74 -1.56 12.15
C ALA A 13 -13.18 -1.96 10.73
N TYR A 14 -13.36 -3.26 10.49
CA TYR A 14 -13.91 -3.76 9.22
C TYR A 14 -15.30 -3.20 8.92
N SER A 15 -16.22 -3.25 9.88
CA SER A 15 -17.59 -2.78 9.69
C SER A 15 -17.61 -1.28 9.36
N ARG A 16 -16.80 -0.48 10.06
CA ARG A 16 -16.59 0.94 9.78
C ARG A 16 -16.10 1.17 8.34
N VAL A 17 -15.04 0.49 7.93
CA VAL A 17 -14.46 0.63 6.59
C VAL A 17 -15.45 0.17 5.50
N ARG A 18 -16.15 -0.94 5.73
CA ARG A 18 -17.12 -1.50 4.80
C ARG A 18 -18.23 -0.50 4.48
N GLU A 19 -18.79 0.17 5.48
CA GLU A 19 -19.82 1.19 5.25
C GLU A 19 -19.27 2.38 4.44
N ALA A 20 -18.02 2.79 4.68
CA ALA A 20 -17.34 3.80 3.87
C ALA A 20 -17.19 3.36 2.40
N VAL A 21 -16.78 2.11 2.17
CA VAL A 21 -16.64 1.52 0.83
C VAL A 21 -17.98 1.44 0.11
N LEU A 22 -19.04 0.99 0.79
CA LEU A 22 -20.39 0.96 0.22
C LEU A 22 -20.89 2.37 -0.14
N SER A 23 -20.64 3.35 0.72
CA SER A 23 -20.95 4.77 0.49
C SER A 23 -20.21 5.31 -0.74
N LEU A 24 -18.91 5.03 -0.87
CA LEU A 24 -18.13 5.39 -2.06
C LEU A 24 -18.71 4.75 -3.33
N LYS A 25 -18.93 3.43 -3.33
CA LYS A 25 -19.47 2.72 -4.50
C LYS A 25 -20.86 3.21 -4.92
N ALA A 26 -21.66 3.73 -3.98
CA ALA A 26 -22.98 4.30 -4.26
C ALA A 26 -22.93 5.75 -4.79
N THR A 27 -21.90 6.52 -4.43
CA THR A 27 -21.82 7.97 -4.70
C THR A 27 -20.82 8.34 -5.78
N ASP A 28 -19.84 7.47 -6.04
CA ASP A 28 -18.82 7.69 -7.04
C ASP A 28 -19.44 7.62 -8.43
N ARG A 29 -19.66 8.78 -9.03
CA ARG A 29 -20.07 8.88 -10.44
C ARG A 29 -18.79 8.98 -11.27
N PRO A 30 -18.57 8.09 -12.25
CA PRO A 30 -17.37 8.12 -13.05
C PRO A 30 -17.24 9.48 -13.77
N ALA A 31 -16.30 10.30 -13.31
CA ALA A 31 -16.06 11.64 -13.86
C ALA A 31 -14.85 11.66 -14.83
N SER A 32 -14.13 10.55 -15.02
CA SER A 32 -12.95 10.48 -15.88
C SER A 32 -12.61 9.06 -16.34
N GLU A 33 -11.78 8.94 -17.38
CA GLU A 33 -11.24 7.68 -17.92
C GLU A 33 -10.36 6.89 -16.91
N ILE A 34 -9.99 7.50 -15.78
CA ILE A 34 -9.20 6.86 -14.72
C ILE A 34 -10.06 5.87 -13.93
N VAL A 35 -11.38 6.09 -13.92
CA VAL A 35 -12.33 5.38 -13.07
C VAL A 35 -12.44 3.91 -13.44
N GLU A 36 -12.34 3.59 -14.73
CA GLU A 36 -12.40 2.21 -15.20
C GLU A 36 -11.10 1.48 -14.82
N PRO A 37 -11.18 0.38 -14.07
CA PRO A 37 -10.01 -0.46 -13.82
C PRO A 37 -9.47 -1.02 -15.14
N SER A 38 -8.16 -1.26 -15.21
CA SER A 38 -7.57 -2.05 -16.29
C SER A 38 -8.18 -3.45 -16.31
N ASP A 39 -8.08 -4.16 -17.43
CA ASP A 39 -8.66 -5.50 -17.59
C ASP A 39 -8.15 -6.45 -16.48
N TYR A 40 -6.87 -6.33 -16.13
CA TYR A 40 -6.26 -7.03 -15.00
C TYR A 40 -6.96 -6.74 -13.67
N TRP A 41 -7.15 -5.46 -13.32
CA TRP A 41 -7.79 -5.10 -12.05
C TRP A 41 -9.29 -5.35 -12.03
N GLN A 42 -9.98 -5.34 -13.17
CA GLN A 42 -11.38 -5.77 -13.24
C GLN A 42 -11.54 -7.22 -12.79
N GLU A 43 -10.66 -8.12 -13.27
CA GLU A 43 -10.66 -9.52 -12.85
C GLU A 43 -10.29 -9.68 -11.36
N GLU A 44 -9.26 -8.97 -10.90
CA GLU A 44 -8.84 -9.09 -9.49
C GLU A 44 -9.90 -8.57 -8.52
N LEU A 45 -10.54 -7.43 -8.81
CA LEU A 45 -11.63 -6.89 -7.98
C LEU A 45 -12.78 -7.90 -7.82
N ALA A 46 -13.13 -8.62 -8.89
CA ALA A 46 -14.15 -9.66 -8.85
C ALA A 46 -13.76 -10.85 -7.94
N ASN A 47 -12.47 -11.15 -7.81
CA ASN A 47 -11.98 -12.29 -7.04
C ASN A 47 -12.15 -12.14 -5.52
N PHE A 48 -12.31 -10.91 -5.01
CA PHE A 48 -12.45 -10.64 -3.57
C PHE A 48 -13.70 -9.84 -3.18
N GLU A 49 -14.73 -9.81 -4.03
CA GLU A 49 -16.02 -9.19 -3.68
C GLU A 49 -16.64 -9.78 -2.40
N TYR A 50 -16.37 -11.06 -2.10
CA TYR A 50 -16.81 -11.72 -0.87
C TYR A 50 -16.34 -10.99 0.40
N MET A 51 -15.29 -10.16 0.32
CA MET A 51 -14.83 -9.36 1.44
C MET A 51 -15.82 -8.27 1.85
N LEU A 52 -16.76 -7.87 1.00
CA LEU A 52 -17.89 -6.99 1.37
C LEU A 52 -18.86 -7.67 2.33
N GLU A 53 -18.80 -8.99 2.50
CA GLU A 53 -19.61 -9.76 3.44
C GLU A 53 -18.74 -10.59 4.39
N ALA A 54 -17.49 -10.15 4.60
CA ALA A 54 -16.54 -10.86 5.43
C ALA A 54 -17.09 -11.06 6.86
N SER A 55 -17.01 -12.28 7.36
CA SER A 55 -17.34 -12.64 8.74
C SER A 55 -16.20 -12.26 9.71
N PRO A 56 -16.44 -12.23 11.04
CA PRO A 56 -15.37 -12.03 12.02
C PRO A 56 -14.20 -13.00 11.86
N LEU A 57 -14.46 -14.25 11.43
CA LEU A 57 -13.42 -15.23 11.18
C LEU A 57 -12.53 -14.85 9.99
N LEU A 58 -13.12 -14.37 8.90
CA LEU A 58 -12.36 -13.91 7.72
C LEU A 58 -11.49 -12.70 8.09
N ILE A 59 -12.04 -11.74 8.85
CA ILE A 59 -11.29 -10.57 9.31
C ILE A 59 -10.15 -10.95 10.25
N SER A 60 -10.37 -11.90 11.17
CA SER A 60 -9.29 -12.41 12.04
C SER A 60 -8.11 -13.03 11.28
N LYS A 61 -8.31 -13.36 9.99
CA LYS A 61 -7.30 -13.90 9.07
C LYS A 61 -7.14 -13.06 7.80
N LEU A 62 -7.43 -11.75 7.86
CA LEU A 62 -7.39 -10.85 6.70
C LEU A 62 -6.13 -11.00 5.84
N ARG A 63 -4.95 -11.17 6.47
CA ARG A 63 -3.68 -11.38 5.74
C ARG A 63 -3.68 -12.62 4.87
N HIS A 64 -4.37 -13.68 5.26
CA HIS A 64 -4.52 -14.88 4.43
C HIS A 64 -5.35 -14.63 3.18
N HIS A 65 -6.21 -13.60 3.17
CA HIS A 65 -7.06 -13.21 2.04
C HIS A 65 -6.38 -12.19 1.11
N CYS A 66 -5.25 -11.62 1.52
CA CYS A 66 -4.47 -10.70 0.71
C CYS A 66 -3.67 -11.40 -0.42
N TYR A 67 -3.83 -12.71 -0.61
CA TYR A 67 -3.22 -13.43 -1.72
C TYR A 67 -3.74 -12.95 -3.08
N HIS A 68 -4.97 -12.41 -3.14
CA HIS A 68 -5.47 -11.75 -4.35
C HIS A 68 -4.69 -10.48 -4.70
N VAL A 69 -4.10 -9.82 -3.70
CA VAL A 69 -3.37 -8.57 -3.87
C VAL A 69 -1.88 -8.80 -4.13
N THR A 70 -1.30 -9.84 -3.55
CA THR A 70 0.18 -10.05 -3.53
C THR A 70 0.63 -11.39 -4.11
N GLY A 71 -0.30 -12.32 -4.34
CA GLY A 71 -0.02 -13.71 -4.69
C GLY A 71 0.50 -14.57 -3.55
N LEU A 72 0.85 -14.01 -2.39
CA LEU A 72 1.44 -14.77 -1.28
C LEU A 72 0.40 -15.57 -0.51
N LYS A 73 0.66 -16.87 -0.32
CA LYS A 73 -0.25 -17.78 0.36
C LYS A 73 0.33 -18.23 1.70
N ALA A 74 -0.38 -18.00 2.79
CA ALA A 74 0.08 -18.29 4.14
C ALA A 74 0.54 -19.76 4.34
N TYR A 75 -0.13 -20.73 3.70
CA TYR A 75 0.25 -22.14 3.83
C TYR A 75 1.62 -22.48 3.23
N GLU A 76 2.15 -21.65 2.31
CA GLU A 76 3.48 -21.84 1.72
C GLU A 76 4.61 -21.53 2.71
N TYR A 77 4.28 -20.81 3.78
CA TYR A 77 5.19 -20.53 4.90
C TYR A 77 5.03 -21.55 6.04
N GLN A 78 3.94 -22.32 6.05
CA GLN A 78 3.69 -23.39 7.03
C GLN A 78 4.32 -24.73 6.63
N LYS A 79 4.30 -25.06 5.33
CA LYS A 79 4.92 -26.29 4.80
C LYS A 79 6.38 -26.02 4.45
N ILE A 80 7.27 -26.36 5.39
CA ILE A 80 8.71 -26.11 5.26
C ILE A 80 9.28 -26.93 4.09
N SER A 81 9.49 -26.29 2.94
CA SER A 81 10.55 -26.71 2.03
C SER A 81 11.85 -26.13 2.54
N GLN A 82 12.81 -26.98 2.94
CA GLN A 82 14.14 -26.52 3.39
C GLN A 82 14.82 -25.63 2.34
N SER A 83 14.55 -25.85 1.04
CA SER A 83 15.08 -25.01 -0.03
C SER A 83 14.45 -23.62 -0.08
N ARG A 84 13.14 -23.48 0.13
CA ARG A 84 12.47 -22.17 0.14
C ARG A 84 12.94 -21.33 1.34
N LEU A 85 13.03 -21.96 2.51
CA LEU A 85 13.53 -21.30 3.71
C LEU A 85 15.00 -20.87 3.56
N SER A 86 15.87 -21.72 2.97
CA SER A 86 17.27 -21.36 2.76
C SER A 86 17.43 -20.23 1.74
N THR A 87 16.67 -20.23 0.63
CA THR A 87 16.61 -19.12 -0.33
C THR A 87 16.15 -17.84 0.34
N PHE A 88 15.08 -17.89 1.15
CA PHE A 88 14.58 -16.74 1.87
C PHE A 88 15.61 -16.15 2.84
N HIS A 89 16.28 -17.00 3.64
CA HIS A 89 17.34 -16.55 4.52
C HIS A 89 18.54 -15.95 3.78
N ALA A 90 18.94 -16.55 2.65
CA ALA A 90 19.99 -16.00 1.80
C ALA A 90 19.61 -14.60 1.33
N ARG A 91 18.37 -14.42 0.87
CA ARG A 91 17.82 -13.15 0.42
C ARG A 91 17.77 -12.10 1.53
N ALA A 92 17.26 -12.44 2.71
CA ALA A 92 17.22 -11.53 3.85
C ALA A 92 18.63 -11.09 4.29
N ARG A 93 19.60 -12.00 4.29
CA ARG A 93 21.01 -11.68 4.60
C ARG A 93 21.67 -10.79 3.55
N GLU A 94 21.37 -10.99 2.28
CA GLU A 94 21.89 -10.15 1.20
C GLU A 94 21.38 -8.71 1.36
N LEU A 95 20.06 -8.53 1.48
CA LEU A 95 19.45 -7.21 1.65
C LEU A 95 19.99 -6.47 2.88
N THR A 96 20.10 -7.15 4.02
CA THR A 96 20.60 -6.54 5.28
C THR A 96 22.09 -6.25 5.29
N ARG A 97 22.87 -6.76 4.32
CA ARG A 97 24.27 -6.37 4.11
C ARG A 97 24.41 -5.13 3.24
N GLU A 98 23.47 -4.91 2.32
CA GLU A 98 23.52 -3.81 1.35
C GLU A 98 22.70 -2.58 1.78
N ALA A 99 21.82 -2.73 2.77
CA ALA A 99 20.96 -1.68 3.29
C ALA A 99 21.04 -1.55 4.82
N ASP A 100 20.68 -0.37 5.34
CA ASP A 100 20.55 -0.14 6.78
C ASP A 100 19.45 -1.03 7.37
N SER A 101 19.85 -2.03 8.16
CA SER A 101 18.95 -3.00 8.78
C SER A 101 17.97 -2.38 9.77
N SER A 102 18.17 -1.13 10.21
CA SER A 102 17.20 -0.41 11.02
C SER A 102 15.90 -0.08 10.28
N LEU A 103 15.91 -0.14 8.93
CA LEU A 103 14.72 0.02 8.09
C LEU A 103 13.93 -1.28 7.92
N LEU A 104 14.43 -2.42 8.39
CA LEU A 104 13.73 -3.71 8.28
C LEU A 104 12.67 -3.84 9.38
N VAL A 105 11.40 -3.70 8.97
CA VAL A 105 10.24 -3.89 9.86
C VAL A 105 9.70 -5.33 9.70
N PRO A 106 9.54 -6.08 10.80
CA PRO A 106 8.97 -7.44 10.74
C PRO A 106 7.47 -7.43 10.39
N GLU A 107 6.97 -8.55 9.90
CA GLU A 107 5.53 -8.78 9.74
C GLU A 107 4.85 -8.78 11.11
N SER A 108 3.71 -8.11 11.23
CA SER A 108 2.87 -8.17 12.42
C SER A 108 2.03 -9.44 12.41
N PRO A 109 1.88 -10.18 13.53
CA PRO A 109 1.04 -11.37 13.58
C PRO A 109 -0.48 -11.07 13.56
N ILE A 110 -0.87 -9.79 13.65
CA ILE A 110 -2.28 -9.39 13.64
C ILE A 110 -3.00 -9.86 12.38
N LEU A 111 -4.29 -10.13 12.50
CA LEU A 111 -5.16 -10.50 11.38
C LEU A 111 -4.62 -11.67 10.53
N GLY A 112 -3.92 -12.61 11.17
CA GLY A 112 -3.32 -13.78 10.51
C GLY A 112 -2.02 -13.48 9.76
N GLY A 113 -1.24 -12.48 10.19
CA GLY A 113 0.09 -12.26 9.64
C GLY A 113 0.94 -13.53 9.68
N PHE A 114 1.72 -13.75 8.62
CA PHE A 114 2.44 -14.99 8.39
C PHE A 114 3.82 -14.73 7.79
N GLY A 115 4.72 -15.68 7.98
CA GLY A 115 6.07 -15.62 7.45
C GLY A 115 6.94 -16.74 8.01
N TYR A 116 8.21 -16.73 7.63
CA TYR A 116 9.23 -17.50 8.30
C TYR A 116 9.62 -16.81 9.60
N GLU A 117 9.74 -17.59 10.67
CA GLU A 117 10.21 -17.10 11.95
C GLU A 117 11.74 -17.04 11.96
N ILE A 118 12.28 -15.84 12.14
CA ILE A 118 13.72 -15.56 12.21
C ILE A 118 13.95 -14.73 13.46
N GLU A 119 14.71 -15.26 14.41
CA GLU A 119 15.02 -14.57 15.68
C GLU A 119 13.76 -14.07 16.42
N GLY A 120 12.69 -14.88 16.42
CA GLY A 120 11.41 -14.57 17.08
C GLY A 120 10.56 -13.52 16.38
N LYS A 121 10.91 -13.13 15.15
CA LYS A 121 10.15 -12.19 14.31
C LYS A 121 9.71 -12.86 13.01
N LEU A 122 8.55 -12.44 12.49
CA LEU A 122 8.01 -12.97 11.24
C LEU A 122 8.50 -12.14 10.05
N TYR A 123 8.90 -12.84 8.99
CA TYR A 123 9.26 -12.22 7.72
C TYR A 123 8.71 -13.04 6.56
N ASN A 124 8.15 -12.37 5.57
CA ASN A 124 7.69 -12.96 4.32
C ASN A 124 8.24 -12.16 3.13
N VAL A 125 7.92 -12.58 1.91
CA VAL A 125 8.38 -11.89 0.69
C VAL A 125 7.92 -10.43 0.65
N ASP A 126 6.71 -10.09 1.13
CA ASP A 126 6.24 -8.70 1.19
C ASP A 126 7.16 -7.88 2.11
N THR A 127 7.50 -8.39 3.29
CA THR A 127 8.39 -7.67 4.22
C THR A 127 9.74 -7.32 3.63
N LEU A 128 10.32 -8.22 2.83
CA LEU A 128 11.61 -7.97 2.17
C LEU A 128 11.46 -6.99 0.99
N LYS A 129 10.37 -7.06 0.23
CA LYS A 129 10.08 -6.09 -0.84
C LYS A 129 9.91 -4.68 -0.28
N TYR A 130 9.17 -4.51 0.82
CA TYR A 130 9.00 -3.21 1.45
C TYR A 130 10.30 -2.69 2.06
N PHE A 131 11.11 -3.57 2.66
CA PHE A 131 12.46 -3.21 3.10
C PHE A 131 13.33 -2.73 1.94
N GLU A 132 13.26 -3.39 0.79
CA GLU A 132 13.99 -2.98 -0.42
C GLU A 132 13.52 -1.61 -0.95
N VAL A 133 12.22 -1.31 -0.89
CA VAL A 133 11.66 0.01 -1.21
C VAL A 133 12.22 1.08 -0.27
N LEU A 134 12.20 0.83 1.04
CA LEU A 134 12.75 1.75 2.04
C LEU A 134 14.27 1.96 1.87
N ALA A 135 15.01 0.89 1.57
CA ALA A 135 16.43 0.96 1.25
C ALA A 135 16.71 1.76 -0.02
N GLY A 136 15.87 1.64 -1.05
CA GLY A 136 15.96 2.47 -2.25
C GLY A 136 15.74 3.96 -1.96
N LEU A 137 14.72 4.28 -1.16
CA LEU A 137 14.49 5.66 -0.68
C LEU A 137 15.67 6.20 0.12
N ASP A 138 16.31 5.37 0.95
CA ASP A 138 17.50 5.72 1.71
C ASP A 138 18.71 6.02 0.81
N ARG A 139 18.99 5.11 -0.14
CA ARG A 139 20.09 5.26 -1.12
C ARG A 139 19.90 6.49 -2.00
N ALA A 140 18.67 6.83 -2.34
CA ALA A 140 18.32 8.07 -3.05
C ALA A 140 18.33 9.33 -2.15
N ARG A 141 18.66 9.18 -0.86
CA ARG A 141 18.65 10.25 0.17
C ARG A 141 17.29 10.90 0.39
N VAL A 142 16.19 10.26 -0.02
CA VAL A 142 14.84 10.78 0.17
C VAL A 142 14.48 10.76 1.66
N LEU A 143 14.82 9.67 2.36
CA LEU A 143 14.56 9.55 3.80
C LEU A 143 15.27 10.66 4.60
N ASP A 144 16.57 10.87 4.35
CA ASP A 144 17.36 11.94 5.00
C ASP A 144 16.82 13.34 4.67
N ARG A 145 16.46 13.60 3.42
CA ARG A 145 16.06 14.95 2.96
C ARG A 145 14.67 15.35 3.43
N LYS A 146 13.78 14.38 3.71
CA LYS A 146 12.36 14.67 3.97
C LYS A 146 11.86 14.17 5.31
N PHE A 147 12.28 13.00 5.75
CA PHE A 147 11.60 12.29 6.84
C PHE A 147 12.43 12.21 8.13
N ARG A 148 13.73 11.90 8.05
CA ARG A 148 14.60 11.86 9.23
C ARG A 148 14.81 13.28 9.78
N GLY A 149 14.51 13.48 11.06
CA GLY A 149 14.69 14.78 11.72
C GLY A 149 13.77 15.90 11.21
N ALA A 150 12.67 15.56 10.53
CA ALA A 150 11.69 16.54 10.09
C ALA A 150 11.11 17.31 11.29
N ASN A 151 11.03 18.64 11.17
CA ASN A 151 10.44 19.53 12.18
C ASN A 151 8.96 19.83 11.92
N CYS A 152 8.38 19.22 10.89
CA CYS A 152 6.97 19.33 10.57
C CYS A 152 6.50 18.03 9.91
N ARG A 153 5.22 17.71 10.13
CA ARG A 153 4.59 16.52 9.56
C ARG A 153 4.69 16.51 8.02
N ARG A 154 5.13 15.38 7.48
CA ARG A 154 5.27 15.14 6.04
C ARG A 154 4.07 14.42 5.48
N LEU A 155 3.85 14.55 4.17
CA LEU A 155 2.80 13.81 3.47
C LEU A 155 3.42 12.81 2.49
N VAL A 156 3.12 11.53 2.68
CA VAL A 156 3.41 10.46 1.71
C VAL A 156 2.13 10.15 0.98
N TRP A 157 2.20 10.10 -0.35
CA TRP A 157 1.10 9.66 -1.20
C TRP A 157 1.46 8.36 -1.87
N GLU A 158 0.81 7.26 -1.49
CA GLU A 158 0.95 5.96 -2.15
C GLU A 158 -0.24 5.73 -3.08
N VAL A 159 0.06 5.40 -4.33
CA VAL A 159 -0.91 4.95 -5.33
C VAL A 159 -0.85 3.44 -5.42
N GLY A 160 -1.99 2.76 -5.26
CA GLY A 160 -2.08 1.30 -5.24
C GLY A 160 -1.43 0.70 -3.99
N GLY A 161 -1.91 1.10 -2.81
CA GLY A 161 -1.35 0.64 -1.52
C GLY A 161 -1.70 -0.82 -1.18
N GLY A 162 -2.60 -1.44 -1.94
CA GLY A 162 -2.96 -2.85 -1.81
C GLY A 162 -3.50 -3.16 -0.42
N TRP A 163 -2.82 -4.05 0.32
CA TRP A 163 -3.23 -4.39 1.69
C TRP A 163 -2.66 -3.46 2.77
N GLY A 164 -1.87 -2.44 2.42
CA GLY A 164 -1.34 -1.44 3.37
C GLY A 164 -0.04 -1.85 4.08
N GLY A 165 0.65 -2.88 3.59
CA GLY A 165 1.89 -3.37 4.20
C GLY A 165 3.04 -2.37 4.17
N LEU A 166 3.24 -1.66 3.05
CA LEU A 166 4.26 -0.61 2.97
C LEU A 166 3.93 0.57 3.90
N ALA A 167 2.66 1.01 3.90
CA ALA A 167 2.18 2.05 4.80
C ALA A 167 2.42 1.69 6.29
N TYR A 168 2.21 0.43 6.68
CA TYR A 168 2.52 -0.05 8.02
C TYR A 168 4.01 0.07 8.35
N GLN A 169 4.89 -0.41 7.48
CA GLN A 169 6.34 -0.30 7.71
C GLN A 169 6.80 1.15 7.75
N PHE A 170 6.35 1.97 6.80
CA PHE A 170 6.72 3.38 6.71
C PHE A 170 6.26 4.13 7.96
N LYS A 171 5.01 3.95 8.41
CA LYS A 171 4.47 4.60 9.61
C LYS A 171 5.16 4.11 10.90
N THR A 172 5.59 2.85 10.95
CA THR A 172 6.36 2.30 12.08
C THR A 172 7.72 2.99 12.22
N LEU A 173 8.38 3.30 11.10
CA LEU A 173 9.69 3.97 11.10
C LEU A 173 9.59 5.49 11.21
N PHE A 174 8.55 6.07 10.61
CA PHE A 174 8.33 7.53 10.52
C PHE A 174 6.93 7.86 11.03
N PRO A 175 6.71 7.89 12.35
CA PRO A 175 5.38 8.08 12.92
C PRO A 175 4.79 9.47 12.66
N ASP A 176 5.62 10.50 12.42
CA ASP A 176 5.14 11.86 12.16
C ASP A 176 4.91 12.15 10.66
N VAL A 177 4.18 11.25 10.00
CA VAL A 177 3.73 11.43 8.62
C VAL A 177 2.22 11.26 8.50
N THR A 178 1.63 11.97 7.57
CA THR A 178 0.31 11.63 7.03
C THR A 178 0.51 10.75 5.82
N TYR A 179 -0.02 9.54 5.88
CA TYR A 179 0.11 8.56 4.82
C TYR A 179 -1.21 8.46 4.05
N VAL A 180 -1.21 8.97 2.82
CA VAL A 180 -2.37 8.98 1.94
C VAL A 180 -2.28 7.78 1.01
N ILE A 181 -3.30 6.92 1.02
CA ILE A 181 -3.45 5.80 0.08
C ILE A 181 -4.55 6.16 -0.91
N THR A 182 -4.20 6.09 -2.20
CA THR A 182 -5.16 6.16 -3.30
C THR A 182 -5.28 4.79 -3.95
N ASP A 183 -6.49 4.23 -3.91
CA ASP A 183 -6.76 2.86 -4.41
C ASP A 183 -8.23 2.71 -4.82
N PHE A 184 -8.60 1.55 -5.37
CA PHE A 184 -10.02 1.21 -5.53
C PHE A 184 -10.66 1.04 -4.14
N PRO A 185 -11.93 1.47 -3.95
CA PRO A 185 -12.61 1.39 -2.66
C PRO A 185 -12.55 -0.01 -2.03
N GLU A 186 -12.66 -1.07 -2.83
CA GLU A 186 -12.62 -2.46 -2.38
C GLU A 186 -11.29 -2.83 -1.72
N LEU A 187 -10.17 -2.24 -2.15
CA LEU A 187 -8.86 -2.48 -1.53
C LEU A 187 -8.74 -1.87 -0.12
N PHE A 188 -9.59 -0.91 0.24
CA PHE A 188 -9.65 -0.37 1.61
C PHE A 188 -10.12 -1.42 2.61
N LEU A 189 -10.91 -2.42 2.19
CA LEU A 189 -11.28 -3.56 3.04
C LEU A 189 -10.06 -4.36 3.52
N PHE A 190 -8.92 -4.23 2.83
CA PHE A 190 -7.64 -4.76 3.27
C PHE A 190 -6.81 -3.69 3.99
N SER A 191 -6.45 -2.61 3.29
CA SER A 191 -5.51 -1.61 3.80
C SER A 191 -6.01 -0.83 5.00
N ALA A 192 -7.23 -0.27 4.94
CA ALA A 192 -7.76 0.51 6.05
C ALA A 192 -8.07 -0.36 7.27
N VAL A 193 -8.60 -1.57 7.07
CA VAL A 193 -8.86 -2.52 8.17
C VAL A 193 -7.56 -2.94 8.85
N TYR A 194 -6.53 -3.28 8.06
CA TYR A 194 -5.23 -3.66 8.59
C TYR A 194 -4.58 -2.50 9.37
N LEU A 195 -4.56 -1.29 8.81
CA LEU A 195 -3.92 -0.12 9.43
C LEU A 195 -4.67 0.39 10.67
N LEU A 196 -6.00 0.39 10.67
CA LEU A 196 -6.81 0.70 11.86
C LEU A 196 -6.57 -0.32 12.99
N THR A 197 -6.36 -1.58 12.64
CA THR A 197 -6.03 -2.62 13.63
C THR A 197 -4.59 -2.49 14.14
N ALA A 198 -3.63 -2.22 13.24
CA ALA A 198 -2.23 -2.04 13.59
C ALA A 198 -1.97 -0.78 14.43
N PHE A 199 -2.78 0.27 14.23
CA PHE A 199 -2.67 1.54 14.92
C PHE A 199 -4.03 1.99 15.50
N PRO A 200 -4.52 1.36 16.59
CA PRO A 200 -5.85 1.64 17.14
C PRO A 200 -6.11 3.09 17.58
N GLY A 201 -5.04 3.86 17.84
CA GLY A 201 -5.10 5.28 18.21
C GLY A 201 -4.92 6.25 17.04
N ALA A 202 -4.77 5.77 15.81
CA ALA A 202 -4.51 6.63 14.65
C ALA A 202 -5.72 7.49 14.29
N LYS A 203 -5.48 8.76 13.94
CA LYS A 203 -6.49 9.62 13.32
C LYS A 203 -6.58 9.28 11.83
N VAL A 204 -7.71 8.71 11.43
CA VAL A 204 -7.91 8.18 10.07
C VAL A 204 -9.09 8.87 9.39
N HIS A 205 -8.86 9.39 8.18
CA HIS A 205 -9.92 9.88 7.30
C HIS A 205 -10.14 8.87 6.17
N ILE A 206 -11.38 8.43 5.99
CA ILE A 206 -11.77 7.49 4.93
C ILE A 206 -12.83 8.18 4.08
N ALA A 207 -12.53 8.37 2.79
CA ALA A 207 -13.54 8.84 1.87
C ALA A 207 -14.74 7.86 1.87
N GLY A 208 -15.96 8.39 1.92
CA GLY A 208 -17.18 7.60 2.12
C GLY A 208 -17.74 7.66 3.55
N GLU A 209 -16.89 7.79 4.57
CA GLU A 209 -17.30 8.27 5.91
C GLU A 209 -17.43 9.79 5.92
N THR A 210 -16.46 10.46 5.32
CA THR A 210 -16.45 11.90 5.08
C THR A 210 -16.48 12.14 3.58
N ALA A 211 -17.01 13.29 3.14
CA ALA A 211 -16.92 13.69 1.75
C ALA A 211 -15.45 13.65 1.27
N PRO A 212 -15.14 13.07 0.09
CA PRO A 212 -13.77 13.00 -0.41
C PRO A 212 -13.05 14.36 -0.40
N GLU A 213 -13.77 15.44 -0.70
CA GLU A 213 -13.26 16.81 -0.77
C GLU A 213 -12.74 17.36 0.58
N GLU A 214 -13.19 16.77 1.68
CA GLU A 214 -12.88 17.18 3.05
C GLU A 214 -11.76 16.34 3.68
N CYS A 215 -11.48 15.15 3.15
CA CYS A 215 -10.52 14.19 3.71
C CYS A 215 -9.10 14.76 3.87
N LEU A 216 -8.72 15.76 3.06
CA LEU A 216 -7.41 16.41 3.10
C LEU A 216 -7.39 17.79 3.80
N GLN A 217 -8.52 18.35 4.25
CA GLN A 217 -8.56 19.71 4.80
C GLN A 217 -7.65 19.89 6.03
N ASN A 218 -7.61 18.87 6.90
CA ASN A 218 -6.75 18.84 8.09
C ASN A 218 -5.75 17.68 8.04
N TRP A 219 -5.16 17.43 6.86
CA TRP A 219 -4.26 16.31 6.65
C TRP A 219 -3.12 16.27 7.69
N ARG A 220 -2.61 17.44 8.13
CA ARG A 220 -1.55 17.55 9.14
C ARG A 220 -1.90 16.99 10.51
N GLU A 221 -3.15 16.66 10.77
CA GLU A 221 -3.56 16.01 12.02
C GLU A 221 -3.79 14.52 11.82
N ALA A 222 -3.98 14.07 10.57
CA ALA A 222 -4.28 12.69 10.24
C ALA A 222 -3.00 11.85 10.14
N ASP A 223 -3.11 10.60 10.58
CA ASP A 223 -2.10 9.56 10.40
C ASP A 223 -2.28 8.86 9.05
N PHE A 224 -3.53 8.57 8.68
CA PHE A 224 -3.89 7.92 7.43
C PHE A 224 -5.05 8.63 6.73
N VAL A 225 -4.99 8.70 5.40
CA VAL A 225 -6.09 9.19 4.57
C VAL A 225 -6.31 8.22 3.41
N PHE A 226 -7.54 7.76 3.22
CA PHE A 226 -7.91 6.87 2.13
C PHE A 226 -8.78 7.63 1.13
N LEU A 227 -8.30 7.75 -0.12
CA LEU A 227 -8.98 8.47 -1.21
C LEU A 227 -9.26 7.51 -2.37
N PRO A 228 -10.46 7.52 -2.97
CA PRO A 228 -10.73 6.65 -4.10
C PRO A 228 -9.88 7.04 -5.30
N GLN A 229 -9.46 6.05 -6.08
CA GLN A 229 -8.67 6.23 -7.31
C GLN A 229 -9.33 7.14 -8.35
N SER A 230 -10.67 7.26 -8.30
CA SER A 230 -11.47 8.13 -9.16
C SER A 230 -11.33 9.63 -8.88
N ARG A 231 -10.72 10.02 -7.75
CA ARG A 231 -10.59 11.42 -7.31
C ARG A 231 -9.12 11.85 -7.10
N PRO A 232 -8.18 11.58 -8.03
CA PRO A 232 -6.77 11.90 -7.83
C PRO A 232 -6.53 13.41 -7.77
N GLU A 233 -7.41 14.23 -8.37
CA GLU A 233 -7.33 15.69 -8.33
C GLU A 233 -7.44 16.28 -6.92
N LEU A 234 -7.97 15.53 -5.94
CA LEU A 234 -8.03 15.99 -4.55
C LEU A 234 -6.64 16.25 -3.98
N ILE A 235 -5.62 15.52 -4.45
CA ILE A 235 -4.22 15.76 -4.09
C ILE A 235 -3.78 17.18 -4.46
N ARG A 236 -4.41 17.85 -5.43
CA ARG A 236 -4.09 19.25 -5.80
C ARG A 236 -4.30 20.26 -4.67
N LYS A 237 -5.06 19.88 -3.63
CA LYS A 237 -5.27 20.70 -2.43
C LYS A 237 -4.09 20.65 -1.46
N VAL A 238 -3.17 19.71 -1.66
CA VAL A 238 -1.99 19.51 -0.82
C VAL A 238 -0.75 19.37 -1.69
N ARG A 239 0.42 19.31 -1.04
CA ARG A 239 1.68 19.01 -1.72
C ARG A 239 2.33 17.81 -1.04
N PRO A 240 2.26 16.61 -1.63
CA PRO A 240 3.00 15.47 -1.15
C PRO A 240 4.51 15.75 -1.12
N ASP A 241 5.20 15.23 -0.11
CA ASP A 241 6.66 15.22 -0.05
C ASP A 241 7.24 14.04 -0.83
N LEU A 242 6.43 13.02 -1.10
CA LEU A 242 6.79 11.80 -1.82
C LEU A 242 5.54 11.16 -2.43
N LEU A 243 5.61 10.86 -3.73
CA LEU A 243 4.72 9.89 -4.40
C LEU A 243 5.41 8.52 -4.41
N LEU A 244 4.72 7.50 -3.92
CA LEU A 244 5.12 6.10 -3.94
C LEU A 244 4.20 5.30 -4.85
N ASN A 245 4.77 4.41 -5.64
CA ASN A 245 4.03 3.32 -6.26
C ASN A 245 4.89 2.06 -6.29
N THR A 246 4.32 0.93 -5.86
CA THR A 246 5.01 -0.36 -5.84
C THR A 246 4.13 -1.43 -6.44
N VAL A 247 4.61 -2.09 -7.50
CA VAL A 247 3.93 -3.23 -8.15
C VAL A 247 2.46 -2.93 -8.45
N SER A 248 2.19 -1.78 -9.04
CA SER A 248 0.81 -1.35 -9.34
C SER A 248 0.74 -0.50 -10.62
N PHE A 249 1.67 0.43 -10.87
CA PHE A 249 1.71 1.14 -12.17
C PHE A 249 1.86 0.18 -13.35
N GLN A 250 2.60 -0.92 -13.18
CA GLN A 250 2.74 -1.97 -14.20
C GLN A 250 1.41 -2.65 -14.59
N GLU A 251 0.38 -2.53 -13.75
CA GLU A 251 -0.95 -3.15 -13.91
C GLU A 251 -2.03 -2.12 -14.26
N MET A 252 -1.69 -0.84 -14.39
CA MET A 252 -2.60 0.24 -14.75
C MET A 252 -2.54 0.56 -16.25
N THR A 253 -3.53 1.27 -16.77
CA THR A 253 -3.47 1.81 -18.13
C THR A 253 -2.50 2.99 -18.21
N THR A 254 -2.04 3.32 -19.42
CA THR A 254 -1.19 4.53 -19.63
C THR A 254 -1.87 5.81 -19.13
N ALA A 255 -3.18 5.96 -19.36
CA ALA A 255 -3.94 7.14 -18.94
C ALA A 255 -4.03 7.28 -17.41
N GLN A 256 -4.15 6.16 -16.69
CA GLN A 256 -4.12 6.13 -15.23
C GLN A 256 -2.76 6.58 -14.70
N VAL A 257 -1.68 5.97 -15.18
CA VAL A 257 -0.29 6.34 -14.77
C VAL A 257 -0.02 7.81 -15.07
N ASP A 258 -0.35 8.27 -16.28
CA ASP A 258 -0.18 9.67 -16.68
C ASP A 258 -0.95 10.63 -15.78
N THR A 259 -2.15 10.28 -15.33
CA THR A 259 -2.91 11.18 -14.45
C THR A 259 -2.27 11.33 -13.08
N TYR A 260 -1.78 10.25 -12.48
CA TYR A 260 -1.08 10.32 -11.21
C TYR A 260 0.18 11.17 -11.31
N LEU A 261 1.00 10.94 -12.34
CA LEU A 261 2.23 11.69 -12.58
C LEU A 261 1.98 13.16 -12.91
N LYS A 262 0.99 13.45 -13.77
CA LYS A 262 0.57 14.82 -14.08
C LYS A 262 0.06 15.54 -12.84
N THR A 263 -0.69 14.86 -11.98
CA THR A 263 -1.20 15.43 -10.73
C THR A 263 -0.06 15.73 -9.77
N ALA A 264 0.85 14.79 -9.55
CA ALA A 264 2.05 15.00 -8.73
C ALA A 264 2.90 16.17 -9.23
N THR A 265 3.08 16.27 -10.55
CA THR A 265 3.84 17.35 -11.19
C THR A 265 3.15 18.70 -11.01
N SER A 266 1.82 18.75 -11.15
CA SER A 266 1.03 19.98 -11.00
C SER A 266 1.14 20.61 -9.60
N VAL A 267 1.39 19.79 -8.56
CA VAL A 267 1.61 20.24 -7.18
C VAL A 267 3.09 20.33 -6.82
N GLN A 268 3.98 20.15 -7.79
CA GLN A 268 5.44 20.15 -7.59
C GLN A 268 5.88 19.16 -6.49
N CYS A 269 5.31 17.95 -6.50
CA CYS A 269 5.77 16.84 -5.67
C CYS A 269 7.27 16.64 -5.94
N PRO A 270 8.16 16.71 -4.93
CA PRO A 270 9.60 16.77 -5.18
C PRO A 270 10.19 15.39 -5.51
N PHE A 271 9.53 14.30 -5.14
CA PHE A 271 10.04 12.94 -5.31
C PHE A 271 8.94 11.99 -5.76
N VAL A 272 9.27 11.16 -6.75
CA VAL A 272 8.49 9.98 -7.15
C VAL A 272 9.40 8.78 -7.02
N TYR A 273 8.93 7.73 -6.34
CA TYR A 273 9.62 6.46 -6.27
C TYR A 273 8.72 5.36 -6.83
N SER A 274 9.26 4.61 -7.79
CA SER A 274 8.57 3.52 -8.48
C SER A 274 9.34 2.23 -8.29
N TYR A 275 8.68 1.20 -7.76
CA TYR A 275 9.20 -0.17 -7.72
C TYR A 275 8.28 -1.06 -8.55
N ASN A 276 8.50 -1.05 -9.87
CA ASN A 276 7.66 -1.74 -10.84
C ASN A 276 8.53 -2.38 -11.93
N ARG A 277 7.97 -3.38 -12.60
CA ARG A 277 8.43 -3.75 -13.94
C ARG A 277 8.00 -2.66 -14.91
N ASP A 278 8.72 -2.56 -16.03
CA ASP A 278 8.39 -1.63 -17.10
C ASP A 278 7.00 -1.94 -17.69
N CYS A 279 6.67 -3.22 -17.86
CA CYS A 279 5.35 -3.73 -18.26
C CYS A 279 5.01 -4.98 -17.44
N SER A 280 3.73 -5.16 -17.07
CA SER A 280 3.26 -6.45 -16.56
C SER A 280 3.02 -7.42 -17.71
N LEU A 281 3.21 -8.72 -17.47
CA LEU A 281 2.87 -9.77 -18.44
C LEU A 281 1.36 -9.94 -18.62
N TYR A 282 0.57 -9.37 -17.70
CA TYR A 282 -0.88 -9.54 -17.62
C TYR A 282 -1.65 -8.25 -17.97
N ASN A 283 -0.94 -7.20 -18.42
CA ASN A 283 -1.56 -5.92 -18.76
C ASN A 283 -0.92 -5.35 -20.04
N GLU A 284 -1.69 -5.33 -21.12
CA GLU A 284 -1.28 -4.77 -22.42
C GLU A 284 -1.72 -3.30 -22.59
N GLN A 285 -2.40 -2.71 -21.60
CA GLN A 285 -2.95 -1.36 -21.67
C GLN A 285 -1.96 -0.27 -21.18
N LEU A 286 -0.77 -0.68 -20.73
CA LEU A 286 0.35 0.18 -20.40
C LEU A 286 1.40 0.18 -21.49
N THR A 287 1.89 1.36 -21.84
CA THR A 287 3.05 1.51 -22.72
C THR A 287 4.34 1.04 -22.03
N ASN A 288 4.84 1.81 -21.05
CA ASN A 288 6.03 1.45 -20.27
C ASN A 288 6.14 2.38 -19.04
N VAL A 289 6.30 1.83 -17.82
CA VAL A 289 6.40 2.63 -16.58
C VAL A 289 7.57 3.62 -16.62
N ARG A 290 8.75 3.18 -17.04
CA ARG A 290 9.97 4.00 -17.07
C ARG A 290 9.85 5.16 -18.05
N GLU A 291 9.32 4.89 -19.25
CA GLU A 291 9.05 5.93 -20.24
C GLU A 291 8.07 6.96 -19.68
N ARG A 292 6.95 6.51 -19.09
CA ARG A 292 5.98 7.42 -18.48
C ARG A 292 6.60 8.27 -17.38
N LEU A 293 7.42 7.70 -16.49
CA LEU A 293 8.13 8.47 -15.46
C LEU A 293 9.04 9.54 -16.06
N GLY A 294 9.79 9.21 -17.11
CA GLY A 294 10.73 10.10 -17.79
C GLY A 294 10.08 11.32 -18.45
N GLU A 295 8.80 11.23 -18.81
CA GLU A 295 8.04 12.36 -19.38
C GLU A 295 7.71 13.44 -18.35
N TYR A 296 7.65 13.11 -17.05
CA TYR A 296 7.26 14.05 -15.99
C TYR A 296 8.39 14.39 -15.02
N TYR A 297 9.35 13.47 -14.83
CA TYR A 297 10.43 13.62 -13.86
C TYR A 297 11.77 13.25 -14.48
N GLN A 298 12.84 13.90 -14.01
CA GLN A 298 14.18 13.38 -14.22
C GLN A 298 14.34 12.09 -13.40
N THR A 299 14.58 10.98 -14.08
CA THR A 299 14.68 9.67 -13.45
C THR A 299 16.14 9.25 -13.24
N VAL A 300 16.35 8.48 -12.17
CA VAL A 300 17.60 7.78 -11.90
C VAL A 300 17.23 6.35 -11.54
N GLU A 301 17.79 5.39 -12.26
CA GLU A 301 17.60 3.97 -11.96
C GLU A 301 18.49 3.57 -10.78
N LEU A 302 17.87 2.98 -9.76
CA LEU A 302 18.59 2.40 -8.63
C LEU A 302 18.77 0.90 -8.92
N PRO A 303 20.01 0.38 -8.92
CA PRO A 303 20.22 -1.05 -9.02
C PRO A 303 19.45 -1.77 -7.93
N ARG A 304 18.66 -2.76 -8.33
CA ARG A 304 17.95 -3.63 -7.41
C ARG A 304 18.95 -4.27 -6.45
N LEU A 305 18.57 -4.37 -5.18
CA LEU A 305 19.43 -5.00 -4.19
C LEU A 305 19.29 -6.51 -4.39
N GLY A 306 20.35 -7.21 -4.78
CA GLY A 306 20.38 -8.67 -4.96
C GLY A 306 19.39 -9.31 -5.97
N ALA A 307 19.14 -10.61 -5.80
CA ALA A 307 18.43 -11.47 -6.78
C ALA A 307 16.88 -11.49 -6.67
N ASP A 308 16.24 -12.23 -7.59
CA ASP A 308 14.79 -12.47 -7.57
C ASP A 308 14.30 -13.18 -6.31
N TYR A 309 13.04 -12.92 -5.92
CA TYR A 309 12.40 -13.56 -4.77
C TYR A 309 11.88 -14.98 -5.08
N THR A 310 12.19 -15.49 -6.28
CA THR A 310 11.77 -16.78 -6.84
C THR A 310 12.96 -17.61 -7.26
#